data_AF-A0AA39KCJ9-F1
#
_entry.id   AF-A0AA39KCJ9-F1
#
_cell.length_a   1.000
_cell.length_b   1.000
_cell.length_c   1.000
_cell.angle_alpha   90.00
_cell.angle_beta   90.00
_cell.angle_gamma   90.00
#
_symmetry.space_group_name_H-M   'P 1'
#
loop_
_entity.id
_entity.type
_entity.pdbx_description
1 polymer ?
#
loop_
_entity_poly.entity_id
_entity_poly.type
_entity_poly.pdbx_seq_one_letter_code
_entity_poly.pdbx_strand_id
1 'polypeptide(L)'
;MSDVKKGKTPKEFAVDFLMGGVLAAVSKTSAAPIERIKLMVQNQDEMIKQGRLSTPYKGVTDAFKRTYADEGLVALWRGNTVNIIRYFPTQALNFAFKDYFKSLFGFKRNEGYWKWFAGNVASSSAAGASSLLFLYSLDYARTRLANDTKSIKGGGERQFNGLADVYKKTYASDGIFFFFESCWYVMYRNPTR
;
A
#
# COMPACT_ATOMS: atom_id res chain seq x y z
N MET A 1 22.79 -32.21 -12.10
CA MET A 1 23.41 -30.89 -12.35
C MET A 1 22.34 -29.84 -12.03
N SER A 2 22.41 -29.19 -10.87
CA SER A 2 21.44 -28.16 -10.49
C SER A 2 21.69 -26.91 -11.32
N ASP A 3 20.72 -26.51 -12.14
CA ASP A 3 20.71 -25.23 -12.85
C ASP A 3 20.97 -24.09 -11.87
N VAL A 4 22.22 -23.63 -11.84
CA VAL A 4 22.59 -22.37 -11.20
C VAL A 4 21.90 -21.30 -12.05
N LYS A 5 20.75 -20.80 -11.58
CA LYS A 5 20.06 -19.68 -12.21
C LYS A 5 21.06 -18.54 -12.35
N LYS A 6 21.54 -18.33 -13.58
CA LYS A 6 22.39 -17.20 -13.96
C LYS A 6 21.68 -15.93 -13.47
N GLY A 7 22.37 -15.12 -12.66
CA GLY A 7 21.80 -13.86 -12.17
C GLY A 7 21.30 -13.03 -13.35
N LYS A 8 20.06 -12.55 -13.28
CA LYS A 8 19.43 -11.79 -14.37
C LYS A 8 20.28 -10.56 -14.67
N THR A 9 20.51 -10.29 -15.95
CA THR A 9 21.14 -9.04 -16.38
C THR A 9 20.24 -7.85 -16.01
N PRO A 10 20.79 -6.64 -15.82
CA PRO A 10 19.99 -5.45 -15.52
C PRO A 10 18.88 -5.18 -16.56
N LYS A 11 19.11 -5.57 -17.81
CA LYS A 11 18.13 -5.46 -18.90
C LYS A 11 16.99 -6.47 -18.75
N GLU A 12 17.29 -7.74 -18.48
CA GLU A 12 16.27 -8.76 -18.20
C GLU A 12 15.46 -8.41 -16.94
N PHE A 13 16.12 -7.85 -15.93
CA PHE A 13 15.46 -7.32 -14.75
C PHE A 13 14.47 -6.20 -15.08
N ALA A 14 14.90 -5.19 -15.84
CA ALA A 14 14.04 -4.08 -16.23
C ALA A 14 12.83 -4.55 -17.04
N VAL A 15 13.03 -5.50 -17.97
CA VAL A 15 11.96 -6.10 -18.77
C VAL A 15 10.97 -6.85 -17.87
N ASP A 16 11.44 -7.74 -17.00
CA ASP A 16 10.58 -8.49 -16.09
C ASP A 16 9.83 -7.59 -15.10
N PHE A 17 10.48 -6.53 -14.61
CA PHE A 17 9.89 -5.55 -13.70
C PHE A 17 8.76 -4.77 -14.39
N LEU A 18 8.99 -4.30 -15.62
CA LEU A 18 7.99 -3.57 -16.38
C LEU A 18 6.84 -4.48 -16.82
N MET A 19 7.13 -5.70 -17.30
CA MET A 19 6.11 -6.68 -17.64
C MET A 19 5.25 -7.06 -16.43
N GLY A 20 5.89 -7.31 -15.28
CA GLY A 20 5.20 -7.56 -14.01
C GLY A 20 4.34 -6.37 -13.58
N GLY A 21 4.84 -5.15 -13.75
CA GLY A 21 4.10 -3.91 -13.48
C GLY A 21 2.85 -3.75 -14.36
N VAL A 22 2.99 -3.97 -15.67
CA VAL A 22 1.87 -3.89 -16.62
C VAL A 22 0.83 -4.98 -16.35
N LEU A 23 1.25 -6.22 -16.15
CA LEU A 23 0.35 -7.34 -15.84
C LEU A 23 -0.42 -7.09 -14.54
N ALA A 24 0.26 -6.58 -13.51
CA ALA A 24 -0.38 -6.22 -12.25
C ALA A 24 -1.34 -5.03 -12.42
N ALA A 25 -0.99 -4.05 -13.24
CA ALA A 25 -1.88 -2.93 -13.53
C ALA A 25 -3.16 -3.39 -14.23
N VAL A 26 -3.05 -4.27 -15.23
CA VAL A 26 -4.20 -4.87 -15.92
C VAL A 26 -5.03 -5.68 -14.93
N SER A 27 -4.41 -6.57 -14.15
CA SER A 27 -5.11 -7.40 -13.15
C SER A 27 -5.88 -6.57 -12.13
N LYS A 28 -5.23 -5.55 -11.54
CA LYS A 28 -5.89 -4.64 -10.58
C LYS A 28 -6.98 -3.81 -11.22
N THR A 29 -6.81 -3.39 -12.48
CA THR A 29 -7.84 -2.65 -13.20
C THR A 29 -9.07 -3.52 -13.45
N SER A 30 -8.90 -4.80 -13.78
CA SER A 30 -10.02 -5.74 -13.93
C SER A 30 -10.74 -6.00 -12.60
N ALA A 31 -10.01 -6.06 -11.48
CA ALA A 31 -10.57 -6.29 -10.15
C ALA A 31 -11.09 -5.02 -9.45
N ALA A 32 -10.71 -3.82 -9.90
CA ALA A 32 -11.00 -2.56 -9.22
C ALA A 32 -12.50 -2.32 -8.92
N PRO A 33 -13.45 -2.63 -9.83
CA PRO A 33 -14.88 -2.41 -9.54
C PRO A 33 -15.37 -3.22 -8.35
N ILE A 34 -15.04 -4.51 -8.28
CA ILE A 34 -15.51 -5.38 -7.19
C ILE A 34 -14.80 -5.05 -5.88
N GLU A 35 -13.51 -4.72 -5.92
CA GLU A 35 -12.77 -4.25 -4.75
C GLU A 35 -13.37 -2.95 -4.18
N ARG A 36 -13.71 -1.99 -5.04
CA ARG A 36 -14.32 -0.72 -4.61
C ARG A 36 -15.67 -0.96 -3.93
N ILE A 37 -16.56 -1.77 -4.54
CA ILE A 37 -17.88 -2.06 -3.94
C ILE A 37 -17.72 -2.77 -2.60
N LYS A 38 -16.80 -3.73 -2.52
CA LYS A 38 -16.51 -4.43 -1.25
C LYS A 38 -16.07 -3.45 -0.17
N LEU A 39 -15.17 -2.52 -0.47
CA LEU A 39 -14.70 -1.50 0.48
C LEU A 39 -15.82 -0.56 0.91
N MET A 40 -16.71 -0.14 0.01
CA MET A 40 -17.85 0.71 0.35
C MET A 40 -18.85 0.01 1.28
N VAL A 41 -19.11 -1.28 1.05
CA VAL A 41 -19.98 -2.07 1.94
C VAL A 41 -19.31 -2.34 3.28
N GLN A 42 -18.00 -2.64 3.31
CA GLN A 42 -17.25 -2.88 4.54
C GLN A 42 -17.13 -1.62 5.41
N ASN A 43 -16.94 -0.45 4.81
CA ASN A 43 -16.71 0.80 5.52
C ASN A 43 -17.98 1.67 5.64
N GLN A 44 -19.16 1.11 5.37
CA GLN A 44 -20.41 1.88 5.33
C GLN A 44 -20.73 2.56 6.67
N ASP A 45 -20.41 1.93 7.79
CA ASP A 45 -20.68 2.49 9.13
C ASP A 45 -19.84 3.74 9.39
N GLU A 46 -18.57 3.74 8.97
CA GLU A 46 -17.72 4.92 9.04
C GLU A 46 -18.19 6.03 8.08
N MET A 47 -18.63 5.67 6.88
CA MET A 47 -19.19 6.62 5.91
C MET A 47 -20.46 7.29 6.45
N ILE A 48 -21.31 6.56 7.18
CA ILE A 48 -22.49 7.13 7.86
C ILE A 48 -22.07 8.06 8.99
N LYS A 49 -21.13 7.65 9.85
CA LYS A 49 -20.59 8.50 10.94
C LYS A 49 -20.01 9.81 10.42
N GLN A 50 -19.41 9.81 9.24
CA GLN A 50 -18.83 10.99 8.58
C GLN A 50 -19.83 11.82 7.76
N GLY A 51 -21.11 11.42 7.72
CA GLY A 51 -22.15 12.10 6.92
C GLY A 51 -21.97 11.96 5.41
N ARG A 52 -21.19 10.97 4.95
CA ARG A 52 -20.91 10.69 3.53
C ARG A 52 -21.91 9.71 2.92
N LEU A 53 -22.66 8.99 3.74
CA LEU A 53 -23.69 8.04 3.34
C LEU A 53 -24.94 8.24 4.21
N SER A 54 -26.10 8.41 3.59
CA SER A 54 -27.37 8.65 4.30
C SER A 54 -28.06 7.36 4.74
N THR A 55 -27.93 6.28 3.96
CA THR A 55 -28.55 4.99 4.26
C THR A 55 -27.56 3.84 4.01
N PRO A 56 -27.51 2.84 4.91
CA PRO A 56 -26.68 1.64 4.71
C PRO A 56 -27.00 0.94 3.39
N TYR A 57 -26.00 0.29 2.80
CA TYR A 57 -26.19 -0.53 1.61
C TYR A 57 -26.90 -1.83 1.98
N LYS A 58 -27.91 -2.23 1.18
CA LYS A 58 -28.63 -3.50 1.39
C LYS A 58 -27.83 -4.73 0.93
N GLY A 59 -26.70 -4.51 0.26
CA GLY A 59 -25.79 -5.53 -0.22
C GLY A 59 -24.88 -5.01 -1.34
N VAL A 60 -24.05 -5.91 -1.88
CA VAL A 60 -23.08 -5.58 -2.96
C VAL A 60 -23.79 -5.08 -4.21
N THR A 61 -24.91 -5.69 -4.59
CA THR A 61 -25.68 -5.30 -5.79
C THR A 61 -26.37 -3.95 -5.63
N ASP A 62 -26.85 -3.63 -4.43
CA ASP A 62 -27.43 -2.33 -4.09
C ASP A 62 -26.36 -1.23 -4.13
N ALA A 63 -25.20 -1.47 -3.52
CA ALA A 63 -24.06 -0.57 -3.57
C ALA A 63 -23.59 -0.29 -5.00
N PHE A 64 -23.52 -1.32 -5.86
CA PHE A 64 -23.19 -1.15 -7.28
C PHE A 64 -24.20 -0.28 -8.02
N LYS A 65 -25.51 -0.59 -7.90
CA LYS A 65 -26.58 0.13 -8.59
C LYS A 65 -26.61 1.61 -8.20
N ARG A 66 -26.52 1.91 -6.91
CA ARG A 66 -26.52 3.30 -6.40
C ARG A 66 -25.30 4.06 -6.88
N THR A 67 -24.11 3.46 -6.75
CA THR A 67 -22.87 4.05 -7.25
C THR A 67 -22.92 4.33 -8.75
N TYR A 68 -23.46 3.40 -9.53
CA TYR A 68 -23.60 3.57 -10.98
C TYR A 68 -24.59 4.68 -11.34
N ALA A 69 -25.71 4.79 -10.62
CA ALA A 69 -26.71 5.82 -10.84
C ALA A 69 -26.21 7.22 -10.43
N ASP A 70 -25.47 7.32 -9.32
CA ASP A 70 -25.07 8.60 -8.73
C ASP A 70 -23.77 9.15 -9.35
N GLU A 71 -22.79 8.29 -9.64
CA GLU A 71 -21.44 8.71 -10.08
C GLU A 71 -21.04 8.16 -11.46
N GLY A 72 -21.80 7.21 -12.02
CA GLY A 72 -21.52 6.58 -13.30
C GLY A 72 -20.55 5.40 -13.26
N LEU A 73 -20.36 4.75 -14.42
CA LEU A 73 -19.54 3.54 -14.58
C LEU A 73 -18.05 3.78 -14.24
N VAL A 74 -17.50 4.91 -14.66
CA VAL A 74 -16.07 5.24 -14.46
C VAL A 74 -15.72 5.38 -12.98
N ALA A 75 -16.68 5.76 -12.14
CA ALA A 75 -16.47 5.92 -10.71
C ALA A 75 -15.99 4.63 -10.04
N LEU A 76 -16.36 3.46 -10.57
CA LEU A 76 -15.94 2.15 -10.03
C LEU A 76 -14.42 1.95 -10.01
N TRP A 77 -13.68 2.68 -10.85
CA TRP A 77 -12.21 2.65 -10.88
C TRP A 77 -11.55 3.77 -10.05
N ARG A 78 -12.34 4.57 -9.33
CA ARG A 78 -11.84 5.65 -8.48
C ARG A 78 -10.94 5.08 -7.38
N GLY A 79 -9.66 5.46 -7.40
CA GLY A 79 -8.63 4.95 -6.48
C GLY A 79 -7.72 3.87 -7.07
N ASN A 80 -8.05 3.29 -8.24
CA ASN A 80 -7.22 2.26 -8.87
C ASN A 80 -5.84 2.78 -9.30
N THR A 81 -5.74 4.02 -9.78
CA THR A 81 -4.46 4.65 -10.17
C THR A 81 -3.46 4.67 -9.02
N VAL A 82 -3.94 4.93 -7.81
CA VAL A 82 -3.14 4.94 -6.56
C VAL A 82 -2.64 3.53 -6.24
N ASN A 83 -3.47 2.51 -6.47
CA ASN A 83 -3.12 1.10 -6.28
C ASN A 83 -2.11 0.58 -7.30
N ILE A 84 -2.13 1.10 -8.54
CA ILE A 84 -1.16 0.80 -9.60
C ILE A 84 0.18 1.48 -9.28
N ILE A 85 0.18 2.77 -8.97
CA ILE A 85 1.41 3.51 -8.66
C ILE A 85 2.12 2.91 -7.43
N ARG A 86 1.37 2.47 -6.41
CA ARG A 86 1.94 1.80 -5.23
C ARG A 86 2.63 0.48 -5.58
N TYR A 87 2.24 -0.20 -6.66
CA TYR A 87 2.79 -1.50 -7.01
C TYR A 87 4.29 -1.45 -7.36
N PHE A 88 4.72 -0.42 -8.08
CA PHE A 88 6.10 -0.26 -8.54
C PHE A 88 7.13 -0.16 -7.40
N PRO A 89 7.01 0.75 -6.41
CA PRO A 89 7.96 0.82 -5.31
C PRO A 89 7.89 -0.41 -4.41
N THR A 90 6.70 -1.00 -4.21
CA THR A 90 6.57 -2.26 -3.47
C THR A 90 7.32 -3.39 -4.17
N GLN A 91 7.25 -3.50 -5.50
CA GLN A 91 7.99 -4.54 -6.22
C GLN A 91 9.48 -4.30 -6.30
N ALA A 92 9.91 -3.04 -6.39
CA ALA A 92 11.32 -2.71 -6.35
C ALA A 92 11.96 -3.18 -5.02
N LEU A 93 11.27 -2.94 -3.90
CA LEU A 93 11.74 -3.37 -2.58
C LEU A 93 11.61 -4.88 -2.36
N ASN A 94 10.52 -5.51 -2.81
CA ASN A 94 10.41 -6.96 -2.79
C ASN A 94 11.55 -7.62 -3.55
N PHE A 95 11.93 -7.08 -4.71
CA PHE A 95 13.07 -7.61 -5.46
C PHE A 95 14.39 -7.41 -4.71
N ALA A 96 14.65 -6.20 -4.22
CA ALA A 96 15.88 -5.88 -3.50
C ALA A 96 16.08 -6.73 -2.23
N PHE A 97 15.01 -6.95 -1.47
CA PHE A 97 15.11 -7.61 -0.17
C PHE A 97 14.89 -9.12 -0.23
N LYS A 98 14.10 -9.63 -1.17
CA LYS A 98 13.83 -11.07 -1.25
C LYS A 98 15.09 -11.88 -1.48
N ASP A 99 15.95 -11.49 -2.42
CA ASP A 99 17.16 -12.25 -2.72
C ASP A 99 18.22 -12.06 -1.61
N TYR A 100 18.32 -10.85 -1.05
CA TYR A 100 19.18 -10.56 0.09
C TYR A 100 18.82 -11.39 1.34
N PHE A 101 17.59 -11.32 1.82
CA PHE A 101 17.20 -12.07 3.03
C PHE A 101 17.10 -13.58 2.79
N LYS A 102 16.82 -14.01 1.56
CA LYS A 102 16.85 -15.43 1.21
C LYS A 102 18.27 -15.99 1.14
N SER A 103 19.28 -15.17 0.80
CA SER A 103 20.68 -15.59 0.95
C SER A 103 21.13 -15.71 2.41
N LEU A 104 20.51 -14.95 3.33
CA LEU A 104 20.86 -14.96 4.75
C LEU A 104 20.16 -16.08 5.53
N PHE A 105 18.89 -16.37 5.21
CA PHE A 105 18.06 -17.30 5.97
C PHE A 105 17.54 -18.50 5.15
N GLY A 106 17.99 -18.64 3.90
CA GLY A 106 17.50 -19.68 2.99
C GLY A 106 18.11 -21.05 3.27
N PHE A 107 17.36 -21.92 3.94
CA PHE A 107 17.67 -23.34 4.05
C PHE A 107 17.06 -24.13 2.89
N LYS A 108 17.65 -25.27 2.52
CA LYS A 108 17.05 -26.18 1.52
C LYS A 108 16.04 -27.11 2.18
N ARG A 109 15.01 -27.54 1.43
CA ARG A 109 13.97 -28.45 1.96
C ARG A 109 14.53 -29.82 2.38
N ASN A 110 15.69 -30.24 1.83
CA ASN A 110 16.35 -31.49 2.24
C ASN A 110 17.15 -31.36 3.55
N GLU A 111 17.41 -30.16 4.05
CA GLU A 111 18.11 -29.90 5.33
C GLU A 111 17.15 -29.97 6.53
N GLY A 112 15.86 -30.19 6.27
CA GLY A 112 14.78 -30.34 7.24
C GLY A 112 13.62 -29.40 6.96
N TYR A 113 12.39 -29.94 6.91
CA TYR A 113 11.18 -29.17 6.61
C TYR A 113 11.02 -27.95 7.54
N TRP A 114 11.23 -28.14 8.84
CA TRP A 114 11.08 -27.07 9.83
C TRP A 114 12.15 -25.99 9.71
N LYS A 115 13.39 -26.33 9.35
CA LYS A 115 14.45 -25.34 9.11
C LYS A 115 14.19 -24.55 7.83
N TRP A 116 13.77 -25.22 6.75
CA TRP A 116 13.31 -24.57 5.53
C TRP A 116 12.11 -23.64 5.79
N PHE A 117 11.12 -24.11 6.56
CA PHE A 117 9.95 -23.31 6.90
C PHE A 117 10.34 -22.09 7.73
N ALA A 118 11.09 -22.28 8.82
CA ALA A 118 11.56 -21.19 9.67
C ALA A 118 12.42 -20.18 8.91
N GLY A 119 13.29 -20.65 8.01
CA GLY A 119 14.12 -19.79 7.16
C GLY A 119 13.31 -18.93 6.18
N ASN A 120 12.28 -19.50 5.55
CA ASN A 120 11.38 -18.72 4.67
C ASN A 120 10.54 -17.72 5.45
N VAL A 121 10.07 -18.08 6.66
CA VAL A 121 9.33 -17.17 7.54
C VAL A 121 10.24 -16.02 7.97
N ALA A 122 11.44 -16.32 8.47
CA ALA A 122 12.43 -15.31 8.88
C ALA A 122 12.81 -14.38 7.73
N SER A 123 13.08 -14.94 6.55
CA SER A 123 13.39 -14.16 5.34
C SER A 123 12.23 -13.25 4.92
N SER A 124 10.99 -13.74 4.98
CA SER A 124 9.81 -12.95 4.59
C SER A 124 9.51 -11.84 5.59
N SER A 125 9.62 -12.12 6.89
CA SER A 125 9.44 -11.14 7.96
C SER A 125 10.51 -10.05 7.91
N ALA A 126 11.79 -10.41 7.71
CA ALA A 126 12.89 -9.45 7.60
C ALA A 126 12.78 -8.57 6.35
N ALA A 127 12.38 -9.16 5.21
CA ALA A 127 12.12 -8.40 3.97
C ALA A 127 10.92 -7.45 4.13
N GLY A 128 9.86 -7.89 4.81
CA GLY A 128 8.69 -7.07 5.13
C GLY A 128 9.03 -5.89 6.04
N ALA A 129 9.76 -6.14 7.13
CA ALA A 129 10.20 -5.10 8.06
C ALA A 129 11.12 -4.07 7.38
N SER A 130 12.05 -4.52 6.54
CA SER A 130 12.95 -3.64 5.80
C SER A 130 12.20 -2.81 4.75
N SER A 131 11.28 -3.43 4.01
CA SER A 131 10.39 -2.71 3.08
C SER A 131 9.57 -1.65 3.80
N LEU A 132 9.06 -1.99 4.99
CA LEU A 132 8.30 -1.08 5.81
C LEU A 132 9.16 0.11 6.21
N LEU A 133 10.40 -0.07 6.67
CA LEU A 133 11.32 1.02 7.03
C LEU A 133 11.54 2.03 5.91
N PHE A 134 11.72 1.58 4.66
CA PHE A 134 11.91 2.48 3.52
C PHE A 134 10.60 3.14 3.06
N LEU A 135 9.53 2.38 2.94
CA LEU A 135 8.21 2.90 2.56
C LEU A 135 7.58 3.76 3.65
N TYR A 136 8.09 3.67 4.87
CA TYR A 136 7.53 4.34 6.03
C TYR A 136 7.42 5.84 5.87
N SER A 137 8.52 6.44 5.40
CA SER A 137 8.60 7.86 5.11
C SER A 137 7.55 8.27 4.07
N LEU A 138 7.32 7.45 3.06
CA LEU A 138 6.38 7.68 1.96
C LEU A 138 4.93 7.50 2.40
N ASP A 139 4.63 6.46 3.17
CA ASP A 139 3.28 6.20 3.68
C ASP A 139 2.86 7.25 4.71
N TYR A 140 3.78 7.76 5.52
CA TYR A 140 3.51 8.91 6.38
C TYR A 140 3.14 10.16 5.58
N ALA A 141 3.99 10.55 4.62
CA ALA A 141 3.76 11.76 3.85
C ALA A 141 2.47 11.65 3.03
N ARG A 142 2.16 10.46 2.51
CA ARG A 142 0.87 10.14 1.88
C ARG A 142 -0.30 10.32 2.84
N THR A 143 -0.21 9.82 4.07
CA THR A 143 -1.28 9.91 5.06
C THR A 143 -1.56 11.36 5.46
N ARG A 144 -0.52 12.18 5.63
CA ARG A 144 -0.66 13.61 5.91
C ARG A 144 -1.31 14.37 4.75
N LEU A 145 -0.91 14.08 3.51
CA LEU A 145 -1.53 14.66 2.31
C LEU A 145 -2.96 14.19 2.08
N ALA A 146 -3.27 12.93 2.37
CA ALA A 146 -4.62 12.38 2.24
C ALA A 146 -5.59 12.99 3.27
N ASN A 147 -5.09 13.32 4.46
CA ASN A 147 -5.86 13.94 5.53
C ASN A 147 -5.92 15.48 5.44
N ASP A 148 -5.06 16.10 4.61
CA ASP A 148 -5.04 17.55 4.39
C ASP A 148 -6.20 17.96 3.48
N THR A 149 -7.31 18.35 4.12
CA THR A 149 -8.50 18.89 3.46
C THR A 149 -8.60 20.39 3.70
N LYS A 150 -9.11 21.14 2.72
CA LYS A 150 -9.26 22.59 2.82
C LYS A 150 -10.12 22.92 4.05
N SER A 151 -9.57 23.71 4.98
CA SER A 151 -10.27 24.10 6.20
C SER A 151 -11.44 25.03 5.88
N ILE A 152 -12.65 24.66 6.31
CA ILE A 152 -13.88 25.44 6.14
C ILE A 152 -13.86 26.72 7.01
N LYS A 153 -13.06 26.76 8.08
CA LYS A 153 -13.02 27.88 9.05
C LYS A 153 -11.89 28.88 8.81
N GLY A 154 -11.01 28.67 7.81
CA GLY A 154 -9.78 29.45 7.65
C GLY A 154 -9.38 29.76 6.21
N GLY A 155 -10.31 30.25 5.39
CA GLY A 155 -10.00 30.79 4.05
C GLY A 155 -9.74 29.75 2.94
N GLY A 156 -9.91 28.45 3.19
CA GLY A 156 -9.83 27.42 2.15
C GLY A 156 -8.42 27.08 1.66
N GLU A 157 -7.38 27.43 2.42
CA GLU A 157 -6.00 27.03 2.12
C GLU A 157 -5.69 25.61 2.62
N ARG A 158 -4.82 24.90 1.90
CA ARG A 158 -4.32 23.56 2.26
C ARG A 158 -3.06 23.69 3.09
N GLN A 159 -2.85 22.78 4.04
CA GLN A 159 -1.69 22.82 4.94
C GLN A 159 -0.38 22.43 4.22
N PHE A 160 -0.46 21.60 3.17
CA PHE A 160 0.66 21.11 2.39
C PHE A 160 0.43 21.27 0.87
N ASN A 161 1.45 21.76 0.17
CA ASN A 161 1.40 21.92 -1.29
C ASN A 161 1.85 20.67 -2.06
N GLY A 162 2.44 19.68 -1.38
CA GLY A 162 2.88 18.41 -1.99
C GLY A 162 3.79 17.59 -1.09
N LEU A 163 4.24 16.43 -1.57
CA LEU A 163 5.10 15.47 -0.84
C LEU A 163 6.38 16.13 -0.29
N ALA A 164 7.07 16.92 -1.12
CA ALA A 164 8.29 17.62 -0.71
C ALA A 164 8.04 18.69 0.37
N ASP A 165 6.87 19.34 0.34
CA ASP A 165 6.48 20.34 1.34
C ASP A 165 6.13 19.69 2.69
N VAL A 166 5.53 18.49 2.67
CA VAL A 166 5.36 17.68 3.88
C VAL A 166 6.71 17.34 4.49
N TYR A 167 7.65 16.80 3.71
CA TYR A 167 8.97 16.47 4.24
C TYR A 167 9.70 17.69 4.79
N LYS A 168 9.67 18.82 4.09
CA LYS A 168 10.34 20.05 4.53
C LYS A 168 9.75 20.60 5.82
N LYS A 169 8.41 20.67 5.92
CA LYS A 169 7.71 21.17 7.12
C LYS A 169 7.84 20.20 8.30
N THR A 170 7.69 18.89 8.08
CA THR A 170 7.83 17.86 9.12
C THR A 170 9.27 17.78 9.65
N TYR A 171 10.27 17.90 8.77
CA TYR A 171 11.67 17.89 9.22
C TYR A 171 12.01 19.14 10.05
N ALA A 172 11.40 20.28 9.72
CA ALA A 172 11.56 21.52 10.47
C ALA A 172 10.85 21.52 11.84
N SER A 173 9.76 20.75 12.01
CA SER A 173 9.01 20.67 13.26
C SER A 173 9.44 19.52 14.19
N ASP A 174 9.67 18.32 13.64
CA ASP A 174 9.80 17.09 14.45
C ASP A 174 11.21 16.45 14.35
N GLY A 175 12.11 16.97 13.50
CA GLY A 175 13.45 16.44 13.29
C GLY A 175 13.48 14.96 12.83
N ILE A 176 14.57 14.24 13.10
CA ILE A 176 14.73 12.82 12.70
C ILE A 176 13.93 11.84 13.58
N PHE A 177 13.49 12.31 14.76
CA PHE A 177 12.66 11.55 15.70
C PHE A 177 11.26 11.24 15.15
N PHE A 178 10.85 11.98 14.11
CA PHE A 178 9.66 11.71 13.31
C PHE A 178 9.53 10.24 12.84
N PHE A 179 10.64 9.57 12.53
CA PHE A 179 10.65 8.15 12.12
C PHE A 179 10.21 7.19 13.23
N PHE A 180 10.43 7.52 14.50
CA PHE A 180 10.10 6.68 15.65
C PHE A 180 8.69 6.93 16.20
N GLU A 181 8.25 8.19 16.22
CA GLU A 181 6.92 8.62 16.71
C GLU A 181 5.77 7.89 15.97
N SER A 182 5.98 7.63 14.68
CA SER A 182 4.96 7.03 13.86
C SER A 182 4.94 5.48 14.06
N CYS A 183 6.08 4.86 14.38
CA CYS A 183 6.18 3.42 14.66
C CYS A 183 5.34 3.06 15.90
N TRP A 184 5.35 3.95 16.89
CA TRP A 184 4.44 3.93 18.04
C TRP A 184 2.96 4.01 17.62
N TYR A 185 2.62 4.85 16.65
CA TYR A 185 1.23 5.07 16.21
C TYR A 185 0.58 3.85 15.53
N VAL A 186 1.34 3.03 14.79
CA VAL A 186 0.85 1.76 14.20
C VAL A 186 0.76 0.65 15.24
N MET A 187 1.67 0.64 16.23
CA MET A 187 1.67 -0.38 17.28
C MET A 187 0.60 -0.14 18.36
N TYR A 188 0.28 1.13 18.66
CA TYR A 188 -0.63 1.51 19.75
C TYR A 188 -2.01 2.02 19.31
N ARG A 189 -2.26 2.25 18.02
CA ARG A 189 -3.59 2.66 17.55
C ARG A 189 -4.31 1.51 16.83
N ASN A 190 -4.70 0.52 17.64
CA ASN A 190 -5.95 -0.21 17.43
C ASN A 190 -7.04 0.58 18.16
N PRO A 191 -7.87 1.40 17.50
CA PRO A 191 -9.12 1.79 18.09
C PRO A 191 -10.12 0.69 17.71
N THR A 192 -10.18 -0.35 18.53
CA THR A 192 -11.46 -1.00 18.77
C THR A 192 -12.37 0.07 19.38
N ARG A 193 -13.09 0.82 18.53
CA ARG A 193 -14.39 1.49 18.76
C ARG A 193 -14.85 2.25 17.52
#